data_AF-A0A836VIM7-F1
#
_entry.id   AF-A0A836VIM7-F1
#
_cell.length_a   1.000
_cell.length_b   1.000
_cell.length_c   1.000
_cell.angle_alpha   90.00
_cell.angle_beta   90.00
_cell.angle_gamma   90.00
#
_symmetry.space_group_name_H-M   'P 1'
#
loop_
_entity.id
_entity.type
_entity.pdbx_description
1 polymer ?
#
loop_
_entity_poly.entity_id
_entity_poly.type
_entity_poly.pdbx_seq_one_letter_code
_entity_poly.pdbx_strand_id
1 'polypeptide(L)'
;MTGRDDLKRFTYPERLIHWLAGLSFVFLLFTGLAFSHPRLFWITSLVGGGSTARVLHPWMGVLFTVSMAVMFVMWAKEMGIQDRDRAWLKAIKHYAVHDKDKVPPAGKYNADQKLFFWSMA
;
A
#
# COMPACT_ATOMS: atom_id res chain seq x y z
N MET A 1 10.15 2.51 35.77
CA MET A 1 9.24 1.64 35.01
C MET A 1 8.38 2.52 34.13
N THR A 2 8.64 2.66 32.83
CA THR A 2 7.65 3.25 31.92
C THR A 2 6.88 2.08 31.33
N GLY A 3 5.66 1.88 31.84
CA GLY A 3 4.73 0.89 31.33
C GLY A 3 4.57 1.01 29.81
N ARG A 4 4.30 -0.10 29.14
CA ARG A 4 4.17 -0.19 27.69
C ARG A 4 3.02 0.68 27.17
N ASP A 5 3.25 1.97 27.02
CA ASP A 5 2.42 2.86 26.23
C ASP A 5 3.01 2.88 24.81
N ASP A 6 2.51 1.99 23.96
CA ASP A 6 2.91 1.94 22.56
C ASP A 6 2.62 3.29 21.89
N LEU A 7 3.63 3.88 21.25
CA LEU A 7 3.45 5.10 20.47
C LEU A 7 2.51 4.82 19.29
N LYS A 8 1.35 5.48 19.30
CA LYS A 8 0.34 5.34 18.25
C LYS A 8 0.81 5.97 16.94
N ARG A 9 1.42 5.17 16.06
CA ARG A 9 1.89 5.61 14.73
C ARG A 9 0.74 5.87 13.76
N PHE A 10 -0.32 5.07 13.82
CA PHE A 10 -1.50 5.16 12.96
C PHE A 10 -2.79 5.11 13.79
N THR A 11 -3.76 5.90 13.39
CA THR A 11 -5.11 5.94 13.93
C THR A 11 -5.93 4.74 13.45
N TYR A 12 -7.04 4.47 14.14
CA TYR A 12 -7.95 3.38 13.77
C TYR A 12 -8.54 3.58 12.35
N PRO A 13 -9.00 4.79 11.96
CA PRO A 13 -9.48 5.02 10.59
C PRO A 13 -8.40 4.78 9.52
N GLU A 14 -7.16 5.21 9.76
CA GLU A 14 -6.02 4.96 8.84
C GLU A 14 -5.79 3.46 8.64
N ARG A 15 -5.86 2.68 9.71
CA ARG A 15 -5.72 1.22 9.62
C ARG A 15 -6.89 0.59 8.88
N LEU A 16 -8.12 1.02 9.17
CA LEU A 16 -9.32 0.47 8.54
C LEU A 16 -9.30 0.70 7.02
N ILE A 17 -9.04 1.92 6.57
CA ILE A 17 -9.02 2.23 5.13
C ILE A 17 -7.89 1.48 4.42
N HIS A 18 -6.74 1.31 5.08
CA HIS A 18 -5.63 0.54 4.55
C HIS A 18 -6.00 -0.95 4.36
N TRP A 19 -6.67 -1.55 5.34
CA TRP A 19 -7.14 -2.94 5.22
C TRP A 19 -8.22 -3.10 4.15
N LEU A 20 -9.12 -2.11 3.99
CA LEU A 20 -10.12 -2.12 2.92
C LEU A 20 -9.44 -2.07 1.53
N ALA A 21 -8.48 -1.18 1.34
CA ALA A 21 -7.70 -1.11 0.11
C ALA A 21 -6.89 -2.39 -0.14
N GLY A 22 -6.22 -2.92 0.89
CA GLY A 22 -5.40 -4.13 0.77
C GLY A 22 -6.22 -5.36 0.41
N LEU A 23 -7.35 -5.59 1.07
CA LEU A 23 -8.20 -6.76 0.79
C LEU A 23 -8.88 -6.65 -0.57
N SER A 24 -9.35 -5.46 -0.95
CA SER A 24 -9.93 -5.24 -2.28
C SER A 24 -8.89 -5.39 -3.39
N PHE A 25 -7.66 -4.88 -3.19
CA PHE A 25 -6.54 -5.09 -4.10
C PHE A 25 -6.22 -6.57 -4.29
N VAL A 26 -6.11 -7.36 -3.21
CA VAL A 26 -5.79 -8.80 -3.31
C VAL A 26 -6.86 -9.52 -4.14
N PHE A 27 -8.14 -9.22 -3.91
CA PHE A 27 -9.23 -9.76 -4.72
C PHE A 27 -9.07 -9.39 -6.20
N LEU A 28 -8.83 -8.11 -6.49
CA LEU A 28 -8.68 -7.57 -7.85
C LEU A 28 -7.45 -8.12 -8.57
N LEU A 29 -6.33 -8.24 -7.88
CA LEU A 29 -5.09 -8.80 -8.41
C LEU A 29 -5.32 -10.22 -8.92
N PHE A 30 -5.92 -11.08 -8.08
CA PHE A 30 -6.16 -12.47 -8.45
C PHE A 30 -7.19 -12.61 -9.56
N THR A 31 -8.32 -11.92 -9.46
CA THR A 31 -9.37 -11.98 -10.50
C THR A 31 -8.90 -11.33 -11.81
N GLY A 32 -8.14 -10.24 -11.75
CA GLY A 32 -7.52 -9.60 -12.91
C GLY A 32 -6.47 -10.48 -13.59
N LEU A 33 -5.61 -11.15 -12.82
CA LEU A 33 -4.68 -12.16 -13.34
C LEU A 33 -5.40 -13.33 -14.00
N ALA A 34 -6.52 -13.76 -13.43
CA ALA A 34 -7.34 -14.83 -14.01
C ALA A 34 -7.93 -14.44 -15.37
N PHE A 35 -8.26 -13.16 -15.57
CA PHE A 35 -8.77 -12.63 -16.83
C PHE A 35 -7.66 -12.27 -17.83
N SER A 36 -6.47 -11.92 -17.36
CA SER A 36 -5.37 -11.48 -18.23
C SER A 36 -4.69 -12.62 -18.98
N HIS A 37 -4.67 -13.83 -18.40
CA HIS A 37 -4.01 -14.98 -19.04
C HIS A 37 -4.78 -16.29 -18.84
N PRO A 38 -5.11 -17.05 -19.91
CA PRO A 38 -5.95 -18.24 -19.82
C PRO A 38 -5.42 -19.33 -18.86
N ARG A 39 -4.10 -19.49 -18.73
CA ARG A 39 -3.51 -20.47 -17.80
C ARG A 39 -3.76 -20.13 -16.33
N LEU A 40 -4.15 -18.89 -16.03
CA LEU A 40 -4.48 -18.42 -14.69
C LEU A 40 -5.99 -18.43 -14.41
N PHE A 41 -6.82 -18.83 -15.38
CA PHE A 41 -8.28 -18.80 -15.24
C PHE A 41 -8.81 -19.65 -14.08
N TRP A 42 -8.06 -20.69 -13.68
CA TRP A 42 -8.39 -21.52 -12.50
C TRP A 42 -8.47 -20.72 -11.20
N ILE A 43 -7.81 -19.55 -11.11
CA ILE A 43 -7.89 -18.66 -9.94
C ILE A 43 -9.35 -18.23 -9.69
N THR A 44 -10.18 -18.13 -10.74
CA THR A 44 -11.61 -17.80 -10.58
C THR A 44 -12.36 -18.80 -9.71
N SER A 45 -11.90 -20.06 -9.59
CA SER A 45 -12.49 -21.06 -8.71
C SER A 45 -12.41 -20.67 -7.23
N LEU A 46 -11.45 -19.84 -6.82
CA LEU A 46 -11.33 -19.35 -5.43
C LEU A 46 -12.48 -18.41 -5.03
N VAL A 47 -13.16 -17.81 -6.01
CA VAL A 47 -14.24 -16.84 -5.79
C VAL A 47 -15.58 -17.35 -6.34
N GLY A 48 -15.71 -18.66 -6.56
CA GLY A 48 -16.95 -19.28 -7.04
C GLY A 48 -17.10 -19.37 -8.56
N GLY A 49 -15.99 -19.23 -9.31
CA GLY A 49 -15.92 -19.45 -10.77
C GLY A 49 -15.95 -18.16 -11.59
N GLY A 50 -15.77 -18.31 -12.91
CA GLY A 50 -15.60 -17.18 -13.84
C GLY A 50 -16.79 -16.22 -13.90
N SER A 51 -18.02 -16.72 -13.74
CA SER A 51 -19.23 -15.89 -13.68
C SER A 51 -19.21 -14.98 -12.45
N THR A 52 -18.98 -15.55 -11.26
CA THR A 52 -18.90 -14.82 -9.99
C THR A 52 -17.75 -13.82 -9.99
N ALA A 53 -16.56 -14.24 -10.46
CA ALA A 53 -15.40 -13.35 -10.60
C ALA A 53 -15.72 -12.14 -11.48
N ARG A 54 -16.39 -12.35 -12.62
CA ARG A 54 -16.73 -11.28 -13.58
C ARG A 54 -17.68 -10.25 -12.99
N VAL A 55 -18.66 -10.72 -12.20
CA VAL A 55 -19.63 -9.83 -11.55
C VAL A 55 -18.98 -9.05 -10.41
N LEU A 56 -18.19 -9.71 -9.56
CA LEU A 56 -17.64 -9.10 -8.34
C LEU A 56 -16.43 -8.20 -8.61
N HIS A 57 -15.59 -8.50 -9.62
CA HIS A 57 -14.40 -7.72 -9.94
C HIS A 57 -14.65 -6.21 -10.07
N PRO A 58 -15.60 -5.71 -10.88
CA PRO A 58 -15.83 -4.27 -11.00
C PRO A 58 -16.30 -3.63 -9.68
N TRP A 59 -17.12 -4.32 -8.88
CA TRP A 59 -17.56 -3.81 -7.57
C TRP A 59 -16.41 -3.68 -6.57
N MET A 60 -15.54 -4.68 -6.53
CA MET A 60 -14.30 -4.59 -5.74
C MET A 60 -13.37 -3.49 -6.29
N GLY A 61 -13.42 -3.23 -7.60
CA GLY A 61 -12.74 -2.11 -8.27
C GLY A 61 -13.20 -0.76 -7.73
N VAL A 62 -14.52 -0.56 -7.61
CA VAL A 62 -15.09 0.64 -6.99
C VAL A 62 -14.65 0.79 -5.54
N LEU A 63 -14.75 -0.29 -4.74
CA LEU A 63 -14.32 -0.28 -3.34
C LEU A 63 -12.82 0.08 -3.21
N PHE A 64 -11.97 -0.50 -4.04
CA PHE A 64 -10.54 -0.21 -4.07
C PHE A 64 -10.25 1.24 -4.44
N THR A 65 -10.85 1.73 -5.53
CA THR A 65 -10.66 3.11 -6.00
C THR A 65 -11.09 4.13 -4.95
N VAL A 66 -12.25 3.94 -4.32
CA VAL A 66 -12.71 4.83 -3.23
C VAL A 66 -11.76 4.75 -2.04
N SER A 67 -11.33 3.55 -1.66
CA SER A 67 -10.39 3.37 -0.54
C SER A 67 -9.04 4.05 -0.80
N MET A 68 -8.54 3.97 -2.03
CA MET A 68 -7.32 4.65 -2.45
C MET A 68 -7.46 6.17 -2.44
N ALA A 69 -8.58 6.71 -2.95
CA ALA A 69 -8.84 8.15 -2.92
C ALA A 69 -8.88 8.70 -1.47
N VAL A 70 -9.53 7.98 -0.56
CA VAL A 70 -9.57 8.34 0.86
C VAL A 70 -8.16 8.28 1.47
N MET A 71 -7.40 7.21 1.23
CA MET A 71 -6.01 7.08 1.70
C MET A 71 -5.11 8.19 1.18
N PHE A 72 -5.25 8.57 -0.10
CA PHE A 72 -4.50 9.67 -0.70
C PHE A 72 -4.75 10.97 0.07
N VAL A 73 -6.01 11.35 0.29
CA VAL A 73 -6.35 12.58 1.03
C VAL A 73 -5.84 12.53 2.46
N MET A 74 -5.91 11.38 3.13
CA MET A 74 -5.45 11.22 4.50
C MET A 74 -3.93 11.41 4.66
N TRP A 75 -3.14 10.95 3.69
CA TRP A 75 -1.67 10.93 3.82
C TRP A 75 -0.94 11.96 2.95
N ALA A 76 -1.58 12.59 1.97
CA ALA A 76 -0.93 13.51 1.02
C ALA A 76 -0.10 14.60 1.73
N LYS A 77 -0.62 15.17 2.82
CA LYS A 77 0.08 16.20 3.60
C LYS A 77 1.41 15.71 4.19
N GLU A 78 1.48 14.46 4.64
CA GLU A 78 2.67 13.87 5.25
C GLU A 78 3.67 13.33 4.21
N MET A 79 3.22 13.12 2.98
CA MET A 79 4.00 12.51 1.89
C MET A 79 4.76 13.52 1.03
N GLY A 80 4.74 14.80 1.38
CA GLY A 80 5.54 15.83 0.71
C GLY A 80 7.04 15.52 0.74
N ILE A 81 7.69 15.63 -0.42
CA ILE A 81 9.15 15.46 -0.55
C ILE A 81 9.85 16.71 0.01
N GLN A 82 10.79 16.49 0.92
CA GLN A 82 11.56 17.50 1.64
C GLN A 82 13.05 17.34 1.32
N ASP A 83 13.86 18.34 1.62
CA ASP A 83 15.30 18.30 1.33
C ASP A 83 16.03 17.14 2.03
N ARG A 84 15.58 16.76 3.24
CA ARG A 84 16.09 15.56 3.95
C ARG A 84 15.87 14.26 3.18
N ASP A 85 14.82 14.17 2.37
CA ASP A 85 14.52 12.96 1.62
C ASP A 85 15.56 12.76 0.51
N ARG A 86 16.12 13.85 -0.05
CA ARG A 86 17.23 13.78 -1.02
C ARG A 86 18.48 13.18 -0.39
N ALA A 87 18.81 13.58 0.85
CA ALA A 87 19.94 13.01 1.58
C ALA A 87 19.70 11.53 1.90
N TRP A 88 18.47 11.17 2.28
CA TRP A 88 18.07 9.78 2.52
C TRP A 88 18.20 8.92 1.26
N LEU A 89 17.73 9.40 0.10
CA LEU A 89 17.81 8.68 -1.18
C LEU A 89 19.24 8.38 -1.62
N LYS A 90 20.22 9.24 -1.30
CA LYS A 90 21.64 8.96 -1.56
C LYS A 90 22.14 7.74 -0.80
N ALA A 91 21.54 7.42 0.34
CA ALA A 91 21.87 6.27 1.18
C ALA A 91 21.00 5.03 0.88
N ILE A 92 20.17 5.04 -0.17
CA ILE A 92 19.22 3.94 -0.46
C ILE A 92 19.91 2.57 -0.63
N LYS A 93 21.15 2.55 -1.14
CA LYS A 93 21.94 1.32 -1.25
C LYS A 93 22.26 0.72 0.12
N HIS A 94 22.58 1.56 1.11
CA HIS A 94 22.83 1.13 2.49
C HIS A 94 21.55 0.65 3.17
N TYR A 95 20.43 1.33 2.91
CA TYR A 95 19.11 0.90 3.37
C TYR A 95 18.75 -0.50 2.85
N ALA A 96 18.97 -0.75 1.55
CA ALA A 96 18.65 -2.04 0.92
C ALA A 96 19.44 -3.22 1.53
N VAL A 97 20.64 -2.98 2.05
CA VAL A 97 21.48 -4.00 2.72
C VAL A 97 21.38 -3.97 4.24
N HIS A 98 20.44 -3.20 4.80
CA HIS A 98 20.24 -3.04 6.24
C HIS A 98 21.45 -2.45 7.01
N ASP A 99 22.32 -1.69 6.34
CA ASP A 99 23.44 -0.95 6.96
C ASP A 99 22.92 0.37 7.58
N LYS A 100 22.30 0.25 8.76
CA LYS A 100 21.54 1.34 9.41
C LYS A 100 22.41 2.54 9.81
N ASP A 101 23.69 2.31 10.13
CA ASP A 101 24.60 3.35 10.60
C ASP A 101 24.90 4.40 9.52
N LYS A 102 24.70 4.03 8.25
CA LYS A 102 24.91 4.91 7.09
C LYS A 102 23.62 5.47 6.50
N VAL A 103 22.47 5.21 7.13
CA VAL A 103 21.17 5.73 6.68
C VAL A 103 20.77 6.94 7.53
N PRO A 104 20.59 8.13 6.94
CA PRO A 104 20.14 9.31 7.66
C PRO A 104 18.78 9.08 8.36
N PRO A 105 18.49 9.81 9.45
CA PRO A 105 17.21 9.70 10.15
C PRO A 105 16.04 10.04 9.22
N ALA A 106 15.03 9.17 9.18
CA ALA A 106 13.77 9.44 8.49
C ALA A 106 12.74 10.09 9.42
N GLY A 107 11.75 10.79 8.84
CA GLY A 107 10.57 11.25 9.58
C GLY A 107 9.57 10.11 9.83
N LYS A 108 8.27 10.45 9.95
CA LYS A 108 7.19 9.44 10.02
C LYS A 108 7.24 8.46 8.84
N TYR A 109 7.57 8.97 7.65
CA TYR A 109 7.83 8.20 6.44
C TYR A 109 9.23 8.54 5.90
N ASN A 110 9.90 7.52 5.39
CA ASN A 110 11.17 7.64 4.68
C ASN A 110 10.93 8.03 3.20
N ALA A 111 12.01 8.28 2.46
CA ALA A 111 11.88 8.80 1.10
C ALA A 111 11.32 7.76 0.12
N ASP A 112 11.66 6.47 0.26
CA ASP A 112 11.10 5.38 -0.55
C ASP A 112 9.59 5.22 -0.34
N GLN A 113 9.08 5.31 0.88
CA GLN A 113 7.64 5.27 1.13
C GLN A 113 6.92 6.44 0.46
N LYS A 114 7.50 7.65 0.48
CA LYS A 114 6.94 8.81 -0.21
C LYS A 114 6.96 8.64 -1.72
N LEU A 115 8.05 8.15 -2.29
CA LEU A 115 8.13 7.84 -3.72
C LEU A 115 7.08 6.79 -4.12
N PHE A 116 6.92 5.75 -3.31
CA PHE A 116 5.88 4.75 -3.53
C PHE A 116 4.48 5.37 -3.48
N PHE A 117 4.18 6.21 -2.49
CA PHE A 117 2.92 6.95 -2.42
C PHE A 117 2.64 7.73 -3.71
N TRP A 118 3.60 8.52 -4.20
CA TRP A 118 3.44 9.31 -5.42
C TRP A 118 3.39 8.47 -6.70
N SER A 119 3.98 7.27 -6.72
CA SER A 119 3.86 6.36 -7.87
C SER A 119 2.47 5.73 -7.99
N MET A 120 1.72 5.71 -6.89
CA MET A 120 0.39 5.11 -6.79
C MET A 120 -0.74 6.15 -6.80
N ALA A 121 -0.40 7.45 -6.70
CA ALA A 121 -1.32 8.59 -6.67
C ALA A 121 -1.64 9.09 -8.08
#